data_AF-A0A965TWM9-F1
#
_entry.id   AF-A0A965TWM9-F1
#
_cell.length_a   1.000
_cell.length_b   1.000
_cell.length_c   1.000
_cell.angle_alpha   90.00
_cell.angle_beta   90.00
_cell.angle_gamma   90.00
#
_symmetry.space_group_name_H-M   'P 1'
#
loop_
_entity.id
_entity.type
_entity.pdbx_description
1 polymer ?
#
loop_
_entity_poly.entity_id
_entity_poly.type
_entity_poly.pdbx_seq_one_letter_code
_entity_poly.pdbx_strand_id
1 'polypeptide(L)'
;MAHFAHVDPDTGLVDNVIVADQKFINSGAVGPASEWVQTSYNTYGGQHPEGRPLRKNFAGIGDTYDPVRDAFIPPKPTEGEYTLNESTCLWDPVI
;
A
#
# COMPACT_ATOMS: atom_id res chain seq x y z
N MET A 1 5.75 9.45 14.22
CA MET A 1 5.69 8.04 13.79
C MET A 1 4.89 7.98 12.49
N ALA A 2 5.17 7.02 11.62
CA ALA A 2 4.53 6.84 10.33
C ALA A 2 3.96 5.42 10.22
N HIS A 3 3.06 5.20 9.27
CA HIS A 3 2.56 3.86 8.97
C HIS A 3 3.55 3.15 8.06
N PHE A 4 3.78 1.86 8.32
CA PHE A 4 4.59 0.97 7.51
C PHE A 4 3.79 -0.31 7.25
N ALA A 5 3.76 -0.73 6.00
CA ALA A 5 3.19 -2.00 5.57
C ALA A 5 4.31 -3.00 5.38
N HIS A 6 4.21 -4.16 6.00
CA HIS A 6 5.05 -5.30 5.66
C HIS A 6 4.49 -5.91 4.37
N VAL A 7 5.38 -6.14 3.41
CA VAL A 7 5.07 -6.76 2.12
C VAL A 7 5.79 -8.08 2.07
N ASP A 8 5.02 -9.17 2.05
CA ASP A 8 5.56 -10.51 1.90
C ASP A 8 6.33 -10.59 0.55
N PRO A 9 7.63 -10.94 0.57
CA PRO A 9 8.48 -10.87 -0.62
C PRO A 9 8.16 -11.94 -1.67
N ASP A 10 7.49 -13.03 -1.28
CA ASP A 10 7.14 -14.13 -2.17
C ASP A 10 5.81 -13.88 -2.90
N THR A 11 4.87 -13.20 -2.24
CA THR A 11 3.51 -12.99 -2.75
C THR A 11 3.24 -11.54 -3.18
N GLY A 12 4.00 -10.57 -2.67
CA GLY A 12 3.73 -9.14 -2.81
C GLY A 12 2.53 -8.66 -2.01
N LEU A 13 1.97 -9.49 -1.13
CA LEU A 13 0.81 -9.16 -0.31
C LEU A 13 1.21 -8.42 0.97
N VAL A 14 0.37 -7.47 1.36
CA VAL A 14 0.46 -6.83 2.67
C VAL A 14 -0.15 -7.74 3.72
N ASP A 15 0.63 -8.21 4.68
CA ASP A 15 0.17 -9.08 5.77
C ASP A 15 0.09 -8.34 7.13
N ASN A 16 0.74 -7.18 7.24
CA ASN A 16 0.80 -6.40 8.47
C ASN A 16 0.96 -4.90 8.19
N VAL A 17 0.35 -4.06 9.03
CA VAL A 17 0.48 -2.59 8.99
C VAL A 17 0.69 -2.08 10.41
N ILE A 18 1.80 -1.39 10.66
CA ILE A 18 2.17 -0.88 11.99
C ILE A 18 2.46 0.62 11.95
N VAL A 19 2.40 1.26 13.12
CA VAL A 19 2.89 2.63 13.31
C VAL A 19 4.24 2.57 14.02
N ALA A 20 5.28 3.07 13.37
CA ALA A 20 6.64 3.06 13.90
C ALA A 20 7.41 4.31 13.47
N ASP A 21 8.63 4.49 13.98
CA ASP A 21 9.60 5.39 13.36
C ASP A 21 10.54 4.62 12.43
N GLN A 22 11.18 5.34 11.49
CA GLN A 22 12.09 4.72 10.54
C GLN A 22 13.27 4.02 11.22
N LYS A 23 13.70 4.49 12.41
CA LYS A 23 14.83 3.89 13.13
C LYS A 23 14.46 2.52 13.69
N PHE A 24 13.24 2.36 14.17
CA PHE A 24 12.69 1.08 14.64
C PHE A 24 12.58 0.08 13.48
N ILE A 25 12.05 0.50 12.33
CA ILE A 25 12.03 -0.36 11.12
C ILE A 25 13.46 -0.76 10.72
N ASN A 26 14.38 0.22 10.64
CA ASN A 26 15.77 -0.01 10.25
C ASN A 26 16.56 -0.84 11.27
N SER A 27 16.08 -0.98 12.51
CA SER A 27 16.73 -1.80 13.53
C SER A 27 16.57 -3.31 13.27
N GLY A 28 15.64 -3.70 12.39
CA GLY A 28 15.34 -5.10 12.11
C GLY A 28 14.49 -5.80 13.18
N ALA A 29 14.00 -5.07 14.20
CA ALA A 29 13.22 -5.63 15.30
C ALA A 29 11.90 -6.31 14.85
N VAL A 30 11.41 -5.98 13.67
CA VAL A 30 10.19 -6.54 13.05
C VAL A 30 10.48 -7.19 11.69
N GLY A 31 11.70 -7.69 11.49
CA GLY A 31 12.15 -8.28 10.24
C GLY A 31 12.94 -7.31 9.34
N PRO A 32 13.37 -7.76 8.16
CA PRO A 32 14.18 -6.98 7.23
C PRO A 32 13.52 -5.66 6.83
N ALA A 33 14.21 -4.54 7.04
CA ALA A 33 13.66 -3.21 6.72
C ALA A 33 13.26 -3.04 5.25
N SER A 34 13.84 -3.84 4.33
CA SER A 34 13.49 -3.87 2.91
C SER A 34 12.08 -4.40 2.62
N GLU A 35 11.51 -5.17 3.54
CA GLU A 35 10.14 -5.73 3.42
C GLU A 35 9.10 -4.74 3.96
N TRP A 36 9.53 -3.64 4.58
CA TRP A 36 8.65 -2.62 5.14
C TRP A 36 8.59 -1.37 4.28
N VAL A 37 7.38 -1.05 3.85
CA VAL A 37 7.11 0.05 2.94
C VAL A 37 6.31 1.12 3.67
N GLN A 38 6.85 2.34 3.72
CA GLN A 38 6.16 3.47 4.35
C GLN A 38 4.88 3.83 3.56
N THR A 39 3.79 4.07 4.28
CA THR A 39 2.50 4.44 3.70
C THR A 39 1.85 5.58 4.49
N SER A 40 0.92 6.31 3.88
CA SER A 40 0.22 7.43 4.52
C SER A 40 -1.28 7.23 4.45
N TYR A 41 -1.91 7.19 5.63
CA TYR A 41 -3.35 6.96 5.81
C TYR A 41 -4.23 7.89 4.98
N ASN A 42 -3.79 9.12 4.77
CA ASN A 42 -4.55 10.12 4.01
C ASN A 42 -4.30 10.06 2.50
N THR A 43 -3.62 9.02 1.99
CA THR A 43 -3.32 8.90 0.56
C THR A 43 -4.30 7.96 -0.12
N TYR A 44 -4.97 8.45 -1.16
CA TYR A 44 -5.93 7.67 -1.93
C TYR A 44 -5.96 8.15 -3.38
N GLY A 45 -5.83 7.22 -4.34
CA GLY A 45 -5.84 7.53 -5.77
C GLY A 45 -4.77 8.52 -6.21
N GLY A 46 -3.61 8.53 -5.55
CA GLY A 46 -2.50 9.46 -5.80
C GLY A 46 -2.69 10.85 -5.19
N GLN A 47 -3.73 11.06 -4.39
CA GLN A 47 -4.01 12.35 -3.75
C GLN A 47 -3.73 12.29 -2.25
N HIS A 48 -3.16 13.36 -1.73
CA HIS A 48 -2.92 13.55 -0.29
C HIS A 48 -3.31 14.99 0.07
N PRO A 49 -3.96 15.25 1.23
CA PRO A 49 -4.41 16.60 1.62
C PRO A 49 -3.32 17.66 1.61
N GLU A 50 -2.09 17.26 1.94
CA GLU A 50 -0.91 18.14 1.97
C GLU A 50 -0.08 18.11 0.67
N GLY A 51 -0.57 17.50 -0.40
CA GLY A 51 0.12 17.45 -1.70
C GLY A 51 1.39 16.60 -1.73
N ARG A 52 1.59 15.73 -0.73
CA ARG A 52 2.78 14.86 -0.58
C ARG A 52 2.41 13.37 -0.45
N PRO A 53 1.75 12.77 -1.46
CA PRO A 53 1.47 11.34 -1.44
C PRO A 53 2.77 10.56 -1.36
N LEU A 54 2.85 9.58 -0.46
CA LEU A 54 4.00 8.66 -0.43
C LEU A 54 3.90 7.65 -1.57
N ARG A 55 2.68 7.17 -1.84
CA ARG A 55 2.26 6.12 -2.80
C ARG A 55 0.91 6.47 -3.37
N LYS A 56 0.38 5.72 -4.33
CA LYS A 56 -0.98 6.01 -4.83
C LYS A 56 -2.06 5.81 -3.77
N ASN A 57 -1.97 4.74 -2.98
CA ASN A 57 -2.99 4.39 -2.00
C ASN A 57 -2.35 4.12 -0.64
N PHE A 58 -3.15 4.19 0.43
CA PHE A 58 -2.78 3.63 1.72
C PHE A 58 -2.80 2.10 1.65
N ALA A 59 -1.95 1.44 2.45
CA ALA A 59 -1.88 -0.02 2.49
C ALA A 59 -2.94 -0.59 3.44
N GLY A 60 -3.74 -1.53 2.94
CA GLY A 60 -4.56 -2.44 3.73
C GLY A 60 -3.97 -3.85 3.78
N ILE A 61 -4.25 -4.58 4.86
CA ILE A 61 -3.93 -6.02 4.91
C ILE A 61 -4.72 -6.73 3.80
N GLY A 62 -4.04 -7.55 3.00
CA GLY A 62 -4.57 -8.22 1.81
C GLY A 62 -4.36 -7.46 0.51
N ASP A 63 -3.93 -6.19 0.55
CA ASP A 63 -3.56 -5.46 -0.65
C ASP A 63 -2.30 -6.06 -1.28
N THR A 64 -2.15 -5.91 -2.60
CA THR A 64 -0.91 -6.22 -3.32
C THR A 64 -0.10 -4.94 -3.50
N TYR A 65 1.19 -4.96 -3.16
CA TYR A 65 2.08 -3.86 -3.48
C TYR A 65 2.64 -4.01 -4.90
N ASP A 66 2.35 -3.03 -5.77
CA ASP A 66 2.92 -2.91 -7.11
C ASP A 66 4.07 -1.87 -7.09
N PRO A 67 5.34 -2.31 -7.18
CA PRO A 67 6.49 -1.40 -7.15
C PRO A 67 6.67 -0.60 -8.45
N VAL A 68 6.07 -1.03 -9.57
CA VAL A 68 6.16 -0.33 -10.86
C VAL A 68 5.20 0.85 -10.86
N ARG A 69 3.97 0.65 -10.36
CA ARG A 69 2.96 1.71 -10.23
C ARG A 69 3.08 2.51 -8.93
N ASP A 70 3.93 2.04 -8.03
CA ASP A 70 4.15 2.56 -6.68
C ASP A 70 2.83 2.71 -5.88
N ALA A 71 2.08 1.61 -5.83
CA ALA A 71 0.71 1.58 -5.32
C ALA A 71 0.42 0.33 -4.51
N PHE A 72 -0.39 0.49 -3.46
CA PHE A 72 -1.09 -0.63 -2.82
C PHE A 72 -2.43 -0.82 -3.54
N ILE A 73 -2.68 -2.02 -4.04
CA ILE A 73 -3.84 -2.35 -4.85
C ILE A 73 -4.73 -3.28 -4.04
N PRO A 74 -5.95 -2.86 -3.67
CA PRO A 74 -6.85 -3.73 -2.93
C PRO A 74 -7.24 -4.96 -3.76
N PRO A 75 -7.64 -6.07 -3.12
CA PRO A 75 -8.17 -7.23 -3.84
C PRO A 75 -9.28 -6.84 -4.80
N LYS A 76 -9.30 -7.45 -5.98
CA LYS A 76 -10.39 -7.22 -6.95
C LYS A 76 -11.73 -7.56 -6.30
N PRO A 77 -12.72 -6.65 -6.31
CA PRO A 77 -14.05 -6.96 -5.82
C PRO A 77 -14.67 -8.14 -6.57
N THR A 78 -15.41 -8.99 -5.85
CA THR A 78 -16.05 -10.18 -6.43
C THR A 78 -17.47 -9.93 -6.93
N GLU A 79 -18.08 -8.81 -6.53
CA GLU A 79 -19.48 -8.49 -6.81
C GLU A 79 -19.62 -7.63 -8.06
N GLY A 80 -19.50 -8.27 -9.23
CA GLY A 80 -19.68 -7.63 -10.54
C GLY A 80 -18.39 -7.52 -11.35
N GLU A 81 -18.45 -6.72 -12.40
CA GLU A 81 -17.31 -6.49 -13.29
C GLU A 81 -16.58 -5.21 -12.89
N TYR A 82 -15.28 -5.33 -12.64
CA TYR A 82 -14.41 -4.21 -12.30
C TYR A 82 -13.17 -4.21 -13.17
N THR A 83 -12.73 -3.01 -13.55
CA THR A 83 -11.48 -2.76 -14.25
C THR A 83 -10.56 -1.93 -13.36
N LEU A 84 -9.27 -2.25 -13.36
CA LEU A 84 -8.29 -1.48 -12.60
C LEU A 84 -8.03 -0.16 -13.33
N ASN A 85 -8.23 0.95 -12.64
CA ASN A 85 -7.82 2.25 -13.11
C ASN A 85 -6.31 2.40 -12.93
N GLU A 86 -5.53 2.35 -14.00
CA GLU A 86 -4.06 2.39 -13.89
C GLU A 86 -3.52 3.72 -13.37
N SER A 87 -4.30 4.80 -13.42
CA SER A 87 -3.90 6.11 -12.89
C SER A 87 -4.00 6.15 -11.36
N THR A 88 -5.07 5.61 -10.79
CA THR A 88 -5.33 5.62 -9.33
C THR A 88 -4.96 4.32 -8.63
N CYS A 89 -4.85 3.22 -9.39
CA CYS A 89 -4.75 1.84 -8.90
C CYS A 89 -5.92 1.42 -7.99
N LEU A 90 -7.11 1.92 -8.32
CA LEU A 90 -8.38 1.56 -7.69
C LEU A 90 -9.27 0.81 -8.69
N TRP A 91 -10.21 0.03 -8.17
CA TRP A 91 -11.18 -0.71 -8.99
C TRP A 91 -12.38 0.14 -9.33
N ASP A 92 -12.59 0.39 -10.61
CA ASP A 92 -13.78 1.07 -11.13
C ASP A 92 -14.79 0.02 -11.62
N PRO A 93 -16.09 0.14 -11.27
CA PRO A 93 -17.12 -0.76 -11.79
C PRO A 93 -17.28 -0.55 -13.30
N VAL A 94 -17.44 -1.66 -14.03
CA VAL A 94 -17.82 -1.65 -15.44
C VAL A 94 -19.34 -1.49 -15.50
N ILE A 95 -19.80 -0.46 -16.21
CA ILE A 95 -21.23 -0.16 -16.45
C ILE A 95 -21.64 -0.69 -17.82
#